data_AF-A0A966RHP5-F1
#
_entry.id   AF-A0A966RHP5-F1
#
_cell.length_a   1.000
_cell.length_b   1.000
_cell.length_c   1.000
_cell.angle_alpha   90.00
_cell.angle_beta   90.00
_cell.angle_gamma   90.00
#
_symmetry.space_group_name_H-M   'P 1'
#
loop_
_entity.id
_entity.type
_entity.pdbx_description
1 polymer ?
#
loop_
_entity_poly.entity_id
_entity_poly.type
_entity_poly.pdbx_seq_one_letter_code
_entity_poly.pdbx_strand_id
1 'polypeptide(L)'
;MLTLYHNPRCRKSREAVQYLEANNYAFKIVRYLDESPFTVDTLSTLLKKINCTFFELVRKNEPEWKSIVNKKELTETEVLQLLVNHPKLIER
;
A
#
# COMPACT_ATOMS: atom_id res chain seq x y z
N MET A 1 9.20 9.56 13.59
CA MET A 1 7.83 9.19 14.01
C MET A 1 7.34 8.07 13.10
N LEU A 2 6.83 6.96 13.65
CA LEU A 2 6.35 5.82 12.87
C LEU A 2 4.96 6.12 12.28
N THR A 3 4.69 5.65 11.07
CA THR A 3 3.36 5.75 10.43
C THR A 3 2.93 4.37 9.97
N LEU A 4 1.77 3.93 10.42
CA LEU A 4 1.16 2.66 10.03
C LEU A 4 -0.02 2.93 9.10
N TYR A 5 0.12 2.52 7.84
CA TYR A 5 -0.98 2.50 6.88
C TYR A 5 -1.85 1.28 7.15
N HIS A 6 -3.03 1.52 7.71
CA HIS A 6 -3.85 0.48 8.32
C HIS A 6 -5.13 0.23 7.53
N ASN A 7 -5.49 -1.05 7.40
CA ASN A 7 -6.83 -1.46 6.96
C ASN A 7 -7.49 -2.31 8.05
N PRO A 8 -8.54 -1.81 8.73
CA PRO A 8 -9.21 -2.52 9.83
C PRO A 8 -9.75 -3.90 9.46
N ARG A 9 -10.04 -4.15 8.18
CA ARG A 9 -10.55 -5.45 7.71
C ARG A 9 -9.44 -6.50 7.53
N CYS A 10 -8.17 -6.09 7.46
CA CYS A 10 -7.03 -7.01 7.32
C CYS A 10 -6.57 -7.54 8.68
N ARG A 11 -6.60 -8.86 8.88
CA ARG A 11 -6.10 -9.50 10.10
C ARG A 11 -4.65 -9.12 10.42
N LYS A 12 -3.73 -9.27 9.46
CA LYS A 12 -2.31 -8.92 9.64
C LYS A 12 -2.10 -7.45 9.98
N SER A 13 -2.89 -6.56 9.39
CA SER A 13 -2.81 -5.13 9.69
C SER A 13 -3.28 -4.82 11.12
N ARG A 14 -4.28 -5.55 11.66
CA ARG A 14 -4.68 -5.45 13.07
C ARG A 14 -3.62 -6.02 14.01
N GLU A 15 -2.99 -7.14 13.65
CA GLU A 15 -1.88 -7.72 14.41
C GLU A 15 -0.69 -6.75 14.48
N ALA A 16 -0.40 -6.01 13.40
CA ALA A 16 0.62 -4.96 13.40
C ALA A 16 0.31 -3.78 14.34
N VAL A 17 -0.96 -3.33 14.41
CA VAL A 17 -1.39 -2.32 15.40
C VAL A 17 -1.14 -2.82 16.82
N GLN A 18 -1.63 -4.03 17.13
CA GLN A 18 -1.48 -4.63 18.46
C GLN A 18 -0.02 -4.78 18.86
N TYR A 19 0.84 -5.19 17.93
CA TYR A 19 2.29 -5.29 18.18
C TYR A 19 2.89 -3.93 18.53
N LEU A 20 2.55 -2.87 17.80
CA LEU A 20 3.09 -1.53 18.06
C LEU A 20 2.59 -0.98 19.41
N GLU A 21 1.32 -1.18 19.74
CA GLU A 21 0.72 -0.79 21.02
C GLU A 21 1.33 -1.58 22.19
N ALA A 22 1.45 -2.91 22.09
CA ALA A 22 1.99 -3.76 23.14
C ALA A 22 3.45 -3.43 23.49
N ASN A 23 4.21 -2.90 22.54
CA ASN A 23 5.60 -2.48 22.73
C ASN A 23 5.73 -0.98 23.04
N ASN A 24 4.63 -0.25 23.27
CA ASN A 24 4.61 1.19 23.58
C ASN A 24 5.35 2.06 22.55
N TYR A 25 5.32 1.68 21.25
CA TYR A 25 5.87 2.54 20.21
C TYR A 25 4.98 3.77 19.99
N ALA A 26 5.60 4.93 19.73
CA ALA A 26 4.87 6.11 19.26
C ALA A 26 4.68 6.04 17.73
N PHE A 27 3.44 5.86 17.28
CA PHE A 27 3.09 5.79 15.86
C PHE A 27 1.77 6.49 15.53
N LYS A 28 1.61 6.87 14.27
CA LYS A 28 0.35 7.39 13.71
C LYS A 28 -0.32 6.30 12.87
N ILE A 29 -1.63 6.14 13.01
CA ILE A 29 -2.44 5.31 12.12
C ILE A 29 -3.01 6.17 10.99
N VAL A 30 -2.91 5.68 9.76
CA VAL A 30 -3.50 6.29 8.56
C VAL A 30 -4.37 5.25 7.87
N ARG A 31 -5.68 5.50 7.75
CA ARG A 31 -6.61 4.61 7.03
C ARG A 31 -6.49 4.89 5.54
N TYR A 32 -5.46 4.31 4.93
CA TYR A 32 -5.04 4.68 3.58
C TYR A 32 -6.10 4.46 2.47
N LEU A 33 -7.08 3.57 2.69
CA LEU A 33 -8.19 3.38 1.75
C LEU A 33 -9.23 4.51 1.82
N ASP A 34 -9.38 5.12 3.00
CA ASP A 34 -10.38 6.16 3.23
C ASP A 34 -9.75 7.55 3.00
N GLU A 35 -8.51 7.72 3.44
CA GLU A 35 -7.77 9.00 3.40
C GLU A 35 -7.05 9.23 2.07
N SER A 36 -6.84 8.18 1.25
CA SER A 36 -6.07 8.22 -0.01
C SER A 36 -4.79 9.08 0.07
N PRO A 37 -3.89 8.82 1.04
CA PRO A 37 -2.78 9.71 1.37
C PRO A 37 -1.63 9.65 0.35
N PHE A 38 -1.71 8.75 -0.62
CA PHE A 38 -0.62 8.41 -1.50
C PHE A 38 -0.69 9.23 -2.79
N THR A 39 0.44 9.86 -3.12
CA THR A 39 0.77 10.33 -4.46
C THR A 39 1.82 9.42 -5.09
N VAL A 40 2.02 9.54 -6.40
CA VAL A 40 3.07 8.81 -7.14
C VAL A 40 4.44 9.01 -6.49
N ASP A 41 4.78 10.25 -6.12
CA ASP A 41 6.07 10.58 -5.49
C ASP A 41 6.23 9.95 -4.10
N THR A 42 5.18 9.98 -3.29
CA THR A 42 5.22 9.39 -1.95
C THR A 42 5.34 7.87 -2.00
N LEU A 43 4.65 7.20 -2.94
CA LEU A 43 4.76 5.76 -3.14
C LEU A 43 6.14 5.36 -3.69
N SER A 44 6.66 6.09 -4.67
CA SER A 44 8.02 5.85 -5.19
C SER A 44 9.06 5.97 -4.07
N THR A 45 8.92 6.98 -3.22
CA THR A 45 9.79 7.15 -2.05
C THR A 45 9.63 6.02 -1.03
N LEU A 46 8.41 5.55 -0.80
CA LEU A 46 8.14 4.43 0.10
C LEU A 46 8.78 3.13 -0.40
N LEU A 47 8.63 2.83 -1.70
CA LEU A 47 9.20 1.65 -2.36
C LEU A 47 10.73 1.59 -2.20
N LYS A 48 11.40 2.73 -2.39
CA LYS A 48 12.85 2.84 -2.17
C LYS A 48 13.27 2.53 -0.73
N LYS A 49 12.44 2.86 0.26
CA LYS A 49 12.73 2.60 1.68
C LYS A 49 12.53 1.13 2.07
N ILE A 50 11.56 0.46 1.47
CA ILE A 50 11.26 -0.96 1.77
C ILE A 50 12.00 -1.93 0.84
N ASN A 51 12.77 -1.41 -0.12
CA ASN A 51 13.52 -2.19 -1.11
C ASN A 51 12.62 -3.19 -1.88
N CYS A 52 11.43 -2.74 -2.28
CA CYS A 52 10.50 -3.50 -3.11
C CYS A 52 10.28 -2.83 -4.46
N THR A 53 10.00 -3.65 -5.46
CA THR A 53 9.59 -3.18 -6.78
C THR A 53 8.10 -2.79 -6.78
N PHE A 54 7.71 -1.92 -7.71
CA PHE A 54 6.33 -1.48 -7.85
C PHE A 54 5.37 -2.64 -8.14
N PHE A 55 5.81 -3.67 -8.88
CA PHE A 55 5.01 -4.87 -9.15
C PHE A 55 4.79 -5.76 -7.92
N GLU A 56 5.69 -5.71 -6.94
CA GLU A 56 5.54 -6.45 -5.68
C GLU A 56 4.53 -5.80 -4.74
N LEU A 57 4.31 -4.50 -4.88
CA LEU A 57 3.29 -3.77 -4.12
C LEU A 57 1.86 -4.02 -4.64
N VAL A 58 1.71 -4.64 -5.81
CA VAL A 58 0.40 -4.89 -6.41
C VAL A 58 -0.24 -6.17 -5.88
N ARG A 59 -1.42 -6.05 -5.28
CA ARG A 59 -2.30 -7.17 -4.90
C ARG A 59 -2.88 -7.82 -6.14
N LYS A 60 -2.22 -8.86 -6.63
CA LYS A 60 -2.57 -9.56 -7.88
C LYS A 60 -3.94 -10.27 -7.86
N ASN A 61 -4.51 -10.46 -6.68
CA ASN A 61 -5.76 -11.21 -6.50
C ASN A 61 -7.03 -10.36 -6.65
N GLU A 62 -6.92 -9.03 -6.62
CA GLU A 62 -8.06 -8.13 -6.71
C GLU A 62 -8.67 -8.11 -8.13
N PRO A 63 -10.00 -8.01 -8.26
CA PRO A 63 -10.68 -7.94 -9.57
C PRO A 63 -10.15 -6.80 -10.45
N GLU A 64 -9.87 -5.64 -9.87
CA GLU A 64 -9.39 -4.45 -10.57
C GLU A 64 -8.03 -4.70 -11.23
N TRP A 65 -7.15 -5.48 -10.60
CA TRP A 65 -5.91 -5.91 -11.23
C TRP A 65 -6.16 -6.95 -12.31
N LYS A 66 -7.12 -7.86 -12.10
CA LYS A 66 -7.44 -8.94 -13.04
C LYS A 66 -8.01 -8.42 -14.36
N SER A 67 -8.78 -7.32 -14.34
CA SER A 67 -9.39 -6.71 -15.53
C SER A 67 -8.41 -6.01 -16.46
N ILE A 68 -7.17 -5.74 -16.02
CA ILE A 68 -6.16 -5.10 -16.87
C ILE A 68 -5.62 -6.12 -17.88
N VAL A 69 -5.74 -5.83 -19.17
CA VAL A 69 -5.32 -6.75 -20.24
C VAL A 69 -3.81 -6.68 -20.52
N ASN A 70 -3.21 -5.48 -20.52
CA ASN A 70 -1.81 -5.26 -20.92
C ASN A 70 -0.86 -5.02 -19.73
N LYS A 71 -0.96 -5.83 -18.67
CA LYS A 71 -0.18 -5.62 -17.42
C LYS A 71 1.33 -5.60 -17.61
N LYS A 72 1.84 -6.33 -18.62
CA LYS A 72 3.27 -6.46 -18.91
C LYS A 72 3.86 -5.23 -19.61
N GLU A 73 3.00 -4.38 -20.17
CA GLU A 73 3.40 -3.15 -20.88
C GLU A 73 3.37 -1.93 -19.94
N LEU A 74 2.83 -2.09 -18.73
CA LEU A 74 2.75 -1.01 -17.76
C LEU A 74 4.14 -0.58 -17.30
N THR A 75 4.40 0.71 -17.44
CA THR A 75 5.55 1.40 -16.87
C THR A 75 5.41 1.53 -15.34
N GLU A 76 6.53 1.79 -14.66
CA GLU A 76 6.52 2.07 -13.22
C GLU A 76 5.55 3.21 -12.86
N THR A 77 5.57 4.29 -13.62
CA THR A 77 4.72 5.46 -13.40
C THR A 77 3.24 5.11 -13.55
N GLU A 78 2.87 4.31 -14.56
CA GLU A 78 1.48 3.87 -14.75
C GLU A 78 1.01 2.95 -13.63
N VAL A 79 1.87 2.03 -13.15
CA VAL A 79 1.54 1.19 -11.99
C VAL A 79 1.35 2.06 -10.75
N LEU A 80 2.22 3.03 -10.50
CA LEU A 80 2.08 3.93 -9.35
C LEU A 80 0.79 4.76 -9.43
N GLN A 81 0.46 5.30 -10.60
CA GLN A 81 -0.81 6.01 -10.81
C GLN A 81 -2.02 5.10 -10.57
N LEU A 82 -1.95 3.85 -11.04
CA LEU A 82 -2.99 2.85 -10.79
C LEU A 82 -3.16 2.59 -9.28
N LEU A 83 -2.07 2.45 -8.53
CA LEU A 83 -2.10 2.25 -7.07
C LEU A 83 -2.68 3.47 -6.33
N VAL A 84 -2.38 4.69 -6.79
CA VAL A 84 -2.97 5.93 -6.24
C VAL A 84 -4.47 5.98 -6.51
N ASN A 85 -4.90 5.67 -7.72
CA ASN A 85 -6.32 5.69 -8.12
C ASN A 85 -7.12 4.54 -7.53
N HIS A 86 -6.47 3.41 -7.26
CA HIS A 86 -7.07 2.22 -6.67
C HIS A 86 -6.24 1.74 -5.47
N PRO A 87 -6.29 2.43 -4.31
CA PRO A 87 -5.49 2.08 -3.13
C PRO A 87 -5.69 0.63 -2.66
N LYS A 88 -6.84 0.01 -2.97
CA LYS A 88 -7.09 -1.41 -2.69
C LYS A 88 -6.08 -2.36 -3.33
N LEU A 89 -5.41 -1.94 -4.40
CA LEU A 89 -4.37 -2.71 -5.07
C LEU A 89 -3.04 -2.69 -4.33
N ILE A 90 -2.87 -1.86 -3.30
CA ILE A 90 -1.64 -1.79 -2.50
C ILE A 90 -1.59 -2.98 -1.53
N GLU A 91 -0.51 -3.77 -1.59
CA GLU A 91 -0.23 -4.91 -0.72
C GLU A 91 -0.08 -4.48 0.75
N ARG A 92 -0.50 -5.36 1.68
CA ARG A 92 -0.60 -5.07 3.11
C ARG A 92 0.23 -6.03 3.95
#